data_AF-B3MFU6-F1
#
_entry.id   AF-B3MFU6-F1
#
_cell.length_a   1.000
_cell.length_b   1.000
_cell.length_c   1.000
_cell.angle_alpha   90.00
_cell.angle_beta   90.00
_cell.angle_gamma   90.00
#
_symmetry.space_group_name_H-M   'P 1'
#
loop_
_entity.id
_entity.type
_entity.pdbx_description
1 polymer ?
#
loop_
_entity_poly.entity_id
_entity_poly.type
_entity_poly.pdbx_seq_one_letter_code
_entity_poly.pdbx_strand_id
1 'polypeptide(L)'
;MVSQLPAQSAHLVKLAPSSPVAVAVVGNLQRSRSSDNRQPLISILLTSDLGSYVRSFFSLIATKVESYLRPVTEPIYKEVPLSPESQRRLRQVGRKTLVLDLDETLVHSCYSDPETNELVGCSLVPQTAKPDYELSVTLEGLDPIAFQVYKRPHVDVFLKFASKWYDLVIFTASLEVYAAQVVDRLDNGRGMIQKRYYRQHCSSTTSMISKDLTVVNPDMSGTFIIDNSPNAYRDFPDNAIPIKTFIYDPDDTELLNLLPFLDALRFTKDVRSVLSRRVTSR
;
A
#
# COMPACT_ATOMS: atom_id res chain seq x y z
N MET A 1 49.05 10.79 13.81
CA MET A 1 48.61 10.33 15.15
C MET A 1 47.74 11.44 15.71
N VAL A 2 46.44 11.31 15.94
CA VAL A 2 45.62 10.15 16.32
C VAL A 2 44.25 10.28 15.63
N SER A 3 43.82 9.19 15.00
CA SER A 3 42.47 8.97 14.48
C SER A 3 41.46 8.89 15.61
N GLN A 4 40.33 9.57 15.49
CA GLN A 4 39.14 9.27 16.27
C GLN A 4 37.95 9.09 15.34
N LEU A 5 37.59 7.81 15.15
CA LEU A 5 36.27 7.37 14.72
C LEU A 5 35.24 7.77 15.78
N PRO A 6 34.03 8.21 15.40
CA PRO A 6 32.88 8.10 16.27
C PRO A 6 31.88 7.06 15.73
N ALA A 7 31.71 6.01 16.54
CA ALA A 7 30.49 5.25 16.82
C ALA A 7 29.37 5.23 15.76
N GLN A 8 29.48 4.30 14.81
CA GLN A 8 28.37 3.83 13.98
C GLN A 8 27.66 2.66 14.70
N SER A 9 26.74 2.96 15.63
CA SER A 9 25.84 1.92 16.20
C SER A 9 24.47 2.49 16.58
N ALA A 10 23.96 3.46 15.82
CA ALA A 10 22.63 4.05 16.07
C ALA A 10 21.76 4.21 14.81
N HIS A 11 22.15 3.62 13.67
CA HIS A 11 21.53 3.93 12.37
C HIS A 11 20.46 2.95 11.87
N LEU A 12 20.08 1.94 12.67
CA LEU A 12 19.02 0.97 12.32
C LEU A 12 17.69 1.18 13.07
N VAL A 13 17.50 2.29 13.79
CA VAL A 13 16.20 2.61 14.41
C VAL A 13 15.44 3.63 13.56
N LYS A 14 14.65 3.11 12.60
CA LYS A 14 13.35 3.64 12.08
C LYS A 14 13.05 3.05 10.69
N LEU A 15 12.70 1.77 10.69
CA LEU A 15 11.90 1.11 9.66
C LEU A 15 10.81 0.31 10.41
N ALA A 16 9.78 0.99 10.91
CA ALA A 16 8.59 0.34 11.47
C ALA A 16 7.41 1.31 11.44
N PRO A 17 6.21 0.88 10.97
CA PRO A 17 4.98 1.65 11.13
C PRO A 17 4.49 1.60 12.58
N SER A 18 3.89 2.71 13.01
CA SER A 18 3.44 2.97 14.38
C SER A 18 2.11 2.30 14.73
N SER A 19 2.11 1.59 15.87
CA SER A 19 1.01 1.32 16.84
C SER A 19 -0.08 0.28 16.50
N PRO A 20 -0.35 -0.68 17.42
CA PRO A 20 -1.59 -1.44 17.45
C PRO A 20 -2.64 -0.78 18.38
N VAL A 21 -3.90 -0.72 17.93
CA VAL A 21 -5.06 -0.33 18.75
C VAL A 21 -5.56 -1.56 19.52
N ALA A 22 -5.62 -1.42 20.85
CA ALA A 22 -6.20 -2.41 21.75
C ALA A 22 -7.74 -2.43 21.64
N VAL A 23 -8.34 -3.61 21.49
CA VAL A 23 -9.79 -3.80 21.63
C VAL A 23 -10.08 -4.34 23.02
N ALA A 24 -10.89 -3.59 23.77
CA ALA A 24 -11.33 -3.90 25.11
C ALA A 24 -12.28 -5.11 25.13
N VAL A 25 -11.99 -6.07 26.00
CA VAL A 25 -12.92 -7.13 26.40
C VAL A 25 -13.83 -6.56 27.48
N VAL A 26 -15.12 -6.35 27.16
CA VAL A 26 -16.17 -6.08 28.15
C VAL A 26 -16.93 -7.37 28.40
N GLY A 27 -16.99 -7.76 29.67
CA GLY A 27 -17.68 -8.95 30.13
C GLY A 27 -19.15 -8.74 30.52
N ASN A 28 -19.79 -9.90 30.64
CA ASN A 28 -20.83 -10.32 31.59
C ASN A 28 -22.33 -10.09 31.34
N LEU A 29 -23.04 -11.11 31.87
CA LEU A 29 -24.49 -11.29 32.16
C LEU A 29 -25.24 -12.02 31.03
N GLN A 30 -26.02 -13.09 31.26
CA GLN A 30 -26.80 -13.44 32.45
C GLN A 30 -27.38 -14.88 32.36
N ARG A 31 -27.62 -15.46 33.55
CA ARG A 31 -28.73 -16.35 33.95
C ARG A 31 -28.90 -17.75 33.32
N SER A 32 -28.67 -18.74 34.19
CA SER A 32 -29.33 -20.04 34.19
C SER A 32 -30.83 -19.93 34.50
N ARG A 33 -31.65 -20.65 33.74
CA ARG A 33 -32.92 -21.24 34.20
C ARG A 33 -33.30 -22.43 33.33
N SER A 34 -33.56 -23.53 34.00
CA SER A 34 -34.02 -24.82 33.51
C SER A 34 -35.51 -24.81 33.18
N SER A 35 -35.90 -25.39 32.04
CA SER A 35 -37.00 -26.37 31.96
C SER A 35 -37.16 -26.90 30.54
N ASP A 36 -36.99 -28.21 30.42
CA ASP A 36 -37.80 -29.15 29.63
C ASP A 36 -38.19 -28.75 28.20
N ASN A 37 -37.52 -29.34 27.21
CA ASN A 37 -38.11 -29.53 25.89
C ASN A 37 -37.46 -30.73 25.18
N ARG A 38 -38.25 -31.77 24.90
CA ARG A 38 -37.86 -32.88 24.02
C ARG A 38 -37.59 -32.33 22.62
N GLN A 39 -36.33 -32.05 22.31
CA GLN A 39 -35.92 -31.74 20.94
C GLN A 39 -35.45 -33.01 20.21
N PRO A 40 -35.78 -33.17 18.92
CA PRO A 40 -35.31 -34.29 18.13
C PRO A 40 -33.78 -34.26 18.06
N LEU A 41 -33.14 -35.43 18.15
CA LEU A 41 -31.68 -35.65 18.08
C LEU A 41 -30.95 -34.93 16.92
N ILE A 42 -31.69 -34.44 15.93
CA ILE A 42 -31.21 -33.67 14.78
C ILE A 42 -30.86 -32.21 15.16
N SER A 43 -31.46 -31.60 16.20
CA SER A 43 -31.16 -30.20 16.57
C SER A 43 -29.82 -30.04 17.32
N ILE A 44 -29.39 -31.06 18.05
CA ILE A 44 -28.13 -31.04 18.83
C ILE A 44 -26.90 -31.00 17.91
N LEU A 45 -27.01 -31.55 16.70
CA LEU A 45 -25.95 -31.49 15.68
C LEU A 45 -25.79 -30.10 15.05
N LEU A 46 -26.75 -29.19 15.25
CA LEU A 46 -26.75 -27.86 14.64
C LEU A 46 -26.56 -26.71 15.64
N THR A 47 -26.39 -26.98 16.93
CA THR A 47 -26.12 -25.93 17.95
C THR A 47 -25.02 -26.26 18.95
N SER A 48 -24.41 -27.46 18.86
CA SER A 48 -23.26 -27.84 19.67
C SER A 48 -21.94 -27.34 19.07
N ASP A 49 -20.87 -27.35 19.86
CA ASP A 49 -19.50 -27.09 19.40
C ASP A 49 -19.13 -27.99 18.21
N LEU A 50 -19.61 -29.24 18.19
CA LEU A 50 -19.42 -30.12 17.04
C LEU A 50 -20.09 -29.56 15.77
N GLY A 51 -21.29 -28.97 15.90
CA GLY A 51 -21.98 -28.29 14.80
C GLY A 51 -21.29 -27.00 14.35
N SER A 52 -20.55 -26.31 15.21
CA SER A 52 -19.72 -25.16 14.80
C SER A 52 -18.47 -25.63 14.03
N TYR A 53 -17.79 -26.71 14.48
CA TYR A 53 -16.69 -27.32 13.75
C TYR A 53 -17.10 -27.81 12.36
N VAL A 54 -18.25 -28.50 12.26
CA VAL A 54 -18.78 -28.99 10.99
C VAL A 54 -19.13 -27.83 10.06
N ARG A 55 -19.75 -26.75 10.56
CA ARG A 55 -20.02 -25.54 9.76
C ARG A 55 -18.76 -24.83 9.29
N SER A 56 -17.76 -24.67 10.16
CA SER A 56 -16.47 -24.09 9.79
C SER A 56 -15.76 -24.93 8.73
N PHE A 57 -15.81 -26.26 8.85
CA PHE A 57 -15.25 -27.17 7.85
C PHE A 57 -15.97 -27.06 6.50
N PHE A 58 -17.30 -27.09 6.48
CA PHE A 58 -18.07 -26.91 5.24
C PHE A 58 -17.93 -25.51 4.66
N SER A 59 -17.79 -24.47 5.50
CA SER A 59 -17.48 -23.11 5.06
C SER A 59 -16.10 -23.07 4.40
N LEU A 60 -15.09 -23.70 5.00
CA LEU A 60 -13.73 -23.75 4.43
C LEU A 60 -13.73 -24.48 3.08
N ILE A 61 -14.45 -25.60 2.98
CA ILE A 61 -14.65 -26.32 1.72
C ILE A 61 -15.40 -25.45 0.73
N ALA A 62 -16.49 -24.79 1.13
CA ALA A 62 -17.29 -23.95 0.26
C ALA A 62 -16.47 -22.78 -0.28
N THR A 63 -15.71 -22.06 0.56
CA THR A 63 -14.79 -21.00 0.13
C THR A 63 -13.72 -21.52 -0.81
N LYS A 64 -13.18 -22.72 -0.55
CA LYS A 64 -12.17 -23.33 -1.41
C LYS A 64 -12.74 -23.76 -2.76
N VAL A 65 -13.92 -24.40 -2.77
CA VAL A 65 -14.66 -24.75 -3.99
C VAL A 65 -15.07 -23.49 -4.76
N GLU A 66 -15.53 -22.44 -4.08
CA GLU A 66 -15.83 -21.14 -4.69
C GLU A 66 -14.58 -20.52 -5.30
N SER A 67 -13.42 -20.63 -4.66
CA SER A 67 -12.15 -20.16 -5.25
C SER A 67 -11.73 -20.96 -6.49
N TYR A 68 -12.04 -22.26 -6.57
CA TYR A 68 -11.78 -23.09 -7.77
C TYR A 68 -12.80 -22.86 -8.89
N LEU A 69 -14.05 -22.55 -8.54
CA LEU A 69 -15.16 -22.38 -9.49
C LEU A 69 -15.36 -20.92 -9.92
N ARG A 70 -14.83 -19.94 -9.17
CA ARG A 70 -14.82 -18.55 -9.61
C ARG A 70 -14.01 -18.50 -10.90
N PRO A 71 -14.63 -18.16 -12.04
CA PRO A 71 -13.83 -17.79 -13.20
C PRO A 71 -12.96 -16.62 -12.74
N VAL A 72 -11.64 -16.76 -12.88
CA VAL A 72 -10.70 -15.67 -12.65
C VAL A 72 -10.93 -14.63 -13.75
N THR A 73 -12.00 -13.86 -13.61
CA THR A 73 -12.10 -12.57 -14.25
C THR A 73 -11.38 -11.64 -13.29
N GLU A 74 -10.05 -11.56 -13.44
CA GLU A 74 -9.28 -10.45 -12.90
C GLU A 74 -10.07 -9.17 -13.20
N PRO A 75 -10.39 -8.33 -12.21
CA PRO A 75 -11.11 -7.10 -12.48
C PRO A 75 -10.22 -6.21 -13.37
N ILE A 76 -10.61 -6.09 -14.64
CA ILE A 76 -9.84 -5.37 -15.66
C ILE A 76 -10.36 -3.94 -15.77
N TYR A 77 -9.46 -2.98 -15.63
CA TYR A 77 -9.74 -1.61 -16.05
C TYR A 77 -9.83 -1.54 -17.57
N LYS A 78 -11.03 -1.25 -18.09
CA LYS A 78 -11.26 -1.14 -19.54
C LYS A 78 -10.79 0.21 -20.05
N GLU A 79 -9.85 0.20 -20.98
CA GLU A 79 -9.45 1.42 -21.70
C GLU A 79 -10.59 1.86 -22.63
N VAL A 80 -11.12 3.07 -22.38
CA VAL A 80 -12.12 3.70 -23.23
C VAL A 80 -11.46 4.84 -24.01
N PRO A 81 -11.45 4.81 -25.35
CA PRO A 81 -10.89 5.89 -26.15
C PRO A 81 -11.58 7.22 -25.87
N LEU A 82 -10.80 8.30 -25.77
CA LEU A 82 -11.35 9.64 -25.60
C LEU A 82 -12.09 10.10 -26.85
N SER A 83 -13.28 10.69 -26.65
CA SER A 83 -13.98 11.41 -27.72
C SER A 83 -13.14 12.58 -28.26
N PRO A 84 -13.38 13.05 -29.50
CA PRO A 84 -12.66 14.22 -30.04
C PRO A 84 -12.76 15.46 -29.15
N GLU A 85 -13.91 15.70 -28.52
CA GLU A 85 -14.13 16.81 -27.60
C GLU A 85 -13.33 16.63 -26.29
N SER A 86 -13.32 15.41 -25.73
CA SER A 86 -12.50 15.09 -24.56
C SER A 86 -11.01 15.28 -24.86
N GLN A 87 -10.52 14.81 -26.02
CA GLN A 87 -9.14 15.03 -26.43
C GLN A 87 -8.80 16.53 -26.54
N ARG A 88 -9.72 17.33 -27.10
CA ARG A 88 -9.55 18.80 -27.18
C ARG A 88 -9.45 19.44 -25.81
N ARG A 89 -10.33 19.08 -24.87
CA ARG A 89 -10.30 19.57 -23.48
C ARG A 89 -9.02 19.19 -22.76
N LEU A 90 -8.58 17.95 -22.93
CA LEU A 90 -7.35 17.47 -22.28
C LEU A 90 -6.11 18.25 -22.75
N ARG A 91 -6.05 18.60 -24.05
CA ARG A 91 -4.96 19.45 -24.59
C ARG A 91 -4.91 20.85 -23.98
N GLN A 92 -5.99 21.35 -23.39
CA GLN A 92 -6.05 22.70 -22.80
C GLN A 92 -5.58 22.78 -21.35
N VAL A 93 -5.45 21.64 -20.66
CA VAL A 93 -5.13 21.61 -19.21
C VAL A 93 -3.73 21.08 -18.89
N GLY A 94 -2.98 20.65 -19.90
CA GLY A 94 -1.64 20.09 -19.73
C GLY A 94 -1.62 18.72 -19.06
N ARG A 95 -0.49 18.04 -19.22
CA ARG A 95 -0.20 16.78 -18.51
C ARG A 95 0.20 17.10 -17.06
N LYS A 96 -0.18 16.23 -16.14
CA LYS A 96 -0.03 16.42 -14.69
C LYS A 96 1.07 15.51 -14.14
N THR A 97 1.62 15.86 -12.99
CA THR A 97 2.60 15.06 -12.27
C THR A 97 1.91 14.27 -11.15
N LEU A 98 2.04 12.95 -11.19
CA LEU A 98 1.56 12.05 -10.15
C LEU A 98 2.76 11.51 -9.37
N VAL A 99 2.87 11.92 -8.12
CA VAL A 99 3.84 11.42 -7.17
C VAL A 99 3.27 10.18 -6.48
N LEU A 100 4.05 9.11 -6.43
CA LEU A 100 3.68 7.84 -5.84
C LEU A 100 4.65 7.54 -4.71
N ASP A 101 4.09 7.26 -3.53
CA ASP A 101 4.82 6.54 -2.50
C ASP A 101 5.06 5.08 -2.91
N LEU A 102 5.99 4.39 -2.23
CA LEU A 102 6.42 3.04 -2.59
C LEU A 102 5.95 1.99 -1.58
N ASP A 103 6.51 2.05 -0.37
CA ASP A 103 6.30 1.07 0.69
C ASP A 103 4.93 1.27 1.32
N GLU A 104 4.21 0.16 1.57
CA GLU A 104 2.81 0.13 1.97
C GLU A 104 1.82 0.87 1.04
N THR A 105 2.26 1.30 -0.14
CA THR A 105 1.44 1.97 -1.16
C THR A 105 1.38 1.12 -2.44
N LEU A 106 2.53 0.82 -3.07
CA LEU A 106 2.65 0.00 -4.28
C LEU A 106 3.14 -1.42 -3.99
N VAL A 107 3.94 -1.58 -2.95
CA VAL A 107 4.49 -2.85 -2.48
C VAL A 107 4.48 -2.91 -0.97
N HIS A 108 4.62 -4.10 -0.42
CA HIS A 108 5.01 -4.33 0.96
C HIS A 108 6.28 -5.16 0.99
N SER A 109 7.19 -4.86 1.91
CA SER A 109 8.45 -5.58 2.01
C SER A 109 8.73 -6.07 3.41
N CYS A 110 9.26 -7.28 3.48
CA CYS A 110 9.87 -7.82 4.69
C CYS A 110 11.37 -7.93 4.49
N TYR A 111 12.13 -7.89 5.58
CA TYR A 111 13.57 -8.11 5.53
C TYR A 111 14.08 -8.85 6.76
N SER A 112 15.21 -9.54 6.61
CA SER A 112 15.92 -10.13 7.73
C SER A 112 16.77 -9.07 8.41
N ASP A 113 16.51 -8.78 9.68
CA ASP A 113 17.34 -7.87 10.45
C ASP A 113 18.79 -8.41 10.53
N PRO A 114 19.81 -7.60 10.19
CA PRO A 114 21.19 -8.08 10.15
C PRO A 114 21.77 -8.36 11.53
N GLU A 115 21.24 -7.76 12.59
CA GLU A 115 21.73 -7.93 13.97
C GLU A 115 21.02 -9.10 14.67
N THR A 116 19.69 -9.19 14.51
CA THR A 116 18.87 -10.18 15.24
C THR A 116 18.53 -11.42 14.42
N ASN A 117 18.69 -11.38 13.09
CA ASN A 117 18.17 -12.37 12.14
C ASN A 117 16.65 -12.57 12.23
N GLU A 118 15.92 -11.63 12.84
CA GLU A 118 14.46 -11.67 12.88
C GLU A 118 13.86 -11.12 11.58
N LEU A 119 12.75 -11.71 11.14
CA LEU A 119 12.05 -11.26 9.95
C LEU A 119 11.13 -10.07 10.29
N VAL A 120 11.55 -8.87 9.89
CA VAL A 120 10.82 -7.62 10.13
C VAL A 120 9.77 -7.41 9.05
N GLY A 121 8.59 -6.91 9.45
CA GLY A 121 7.50 -6.55 8.53
C GLY A 121 6.63 -7.72 8.05
N CYS A 122 6.95 -8.95 8.42
CA CYS A 122 6.26 -10.16 7.91
C CYS A 122 5.23 -10.79 8.85
N SER A 123 4.98 -10.19 10.01
CA SER A 123 4.07 -10.76 11.03
C SER A 123 2.64 -10.97 10.53
N LEU A 124 2.19 -10.16 9.57
CA LEU A 124 0.86 -10.24 8.95
C LEU A 124 0.87 -10.92 7.58
N VAL A 125 2.03 -11.39 7.11
CA VAL A 125 2.17 -12.08 5.84
C VAL A 125 2.06 -13.60 6.08
N PRO A 126 1.15 -14.32 5.40
CA PRO A 126 1.04 -15.77 5.55
C PRO A 126 2.34 -16.47 5.16
N GLN A 127 2.75 -17.50 5.91
CA GLN A 127 3.96 -18.29 5.60
C GLN A 127 3.91 -18.97 4.22
N THR A 128 2.72 -19.17 3.67
CA THR A 128 2.50 -19.74 2.34
C THR A 128 2.58 -18.71 1.22
N ALA A 129 2.61 -17.40 1.55
CA ALA A 129 2.73 -16.34 0.57
C ALA A 129 4.09 -16.44 -0.12
N LYS A 130 4.11 -16.18 -1.43
CA LYS A 130 5.35 -16.12 -2.21
C LYS A 130 5.64 -14.66 -2.52
N PRO A 131 6.87 -14.19 -2.29
CA PRO A 131 7.26 -12.85 -2.72
C PRO A 131 7.26 -12.77 -4.25
N ASP A 132 6.90 -11.60 -4.77
CA ASP A 132 7.02 -11.30 -6.20
C ASP A 132 8.49 -11.05 -6.57
N TYR A 133 9.25 -10.43 -5.66
CA TYR A 133 10.67 -10.20 -5.82
C TYR A 133 11.44 -10.58 -4.55
N GLU A 134 12.57 -11.24 -4.75
CA GLU A 134 13.60 -11.42 -3.72
C GLU A 134 14.77 -10.52 -4.08
N LEU A 135 15.14 -9.63 -3.17
CA LEU A 135 16.22 -8.67 -3.35
C LEU A 135 17.31 -8.89 -2.30
N SER A 136 18.55 -8.61 -2.66
CA SER A 136 19.68 -8.59 -1.74
C SER A 136 20.28 -7.20 -1.77
N VAL A 137 20.19 -6.48 -0.65
CA VAL A 137 20.60 -5.08 -0.54
C VAL A 137 21.85 -5.00 0.32
N THR A 138 22.94 -4.54 -0.28
CA THR A 138 24.21 -4.33 0.43
C THR A 138 24.27 -2.90 0.96
N LEU A 139 24.48 -2.76 2.26
CA LEU A 139 24.81 -1.51 2.92
C LEU A 139 26.31 -1.50 3.26
N GLU A 140 26.93 -0.33 3.25
CA GLU A 140 28.36 -0.20 3.56
C GLU A 140 28.64 -0.70 4.98
N GLY A 141 29.57 -1.65 5.09
CA GLY A 141 29.98 -2.22 6.39
C GLY A 141 29.03 -3.27 6.97
N LEU A 142 27.99 -3.68 6.24
CA LEU A 142 27.03 -4.71 6.67
C LEU A 142 26.98 -5.86 5.67
N ASP A 143 26.63 -7.05 6.18
CA ASP A 143 26.30 -8.18 5.33
C ASP A 143 25.05 -7.88 4.49
N PRO A 144 24.89 -8.49 3.29
CA PRO A 144 23.74 -8.26 2.44
C PRO A 144 22.42 -8.61 3.13
N ILE A 145 21.49 -7.66 3.14
CA ILE A 145 20.17 -7.83 3.75
C ILE A 145 19.22 -8.40 2.68
N ALA A 146 18.61 -9.54 2.98
CA ALA A 146 17.60 -10.15 2.13
C ALA A 146 16.24 -9.48 2.35
N PHE A 147 15.60 -9.07 1.25
CA PHE A 147 14.25 -8.52 1.22
C PHE A 147 13.30 -9.44 0.44
N GLN A 148 12.12 -9.65 0.99
CA GLN A 148 10.96 -10.26 0.33
C GLN A 148 9.95 -9.18 0.01
N VAL A 149 9.69 -8.94 -1.28
CA VAL A 149 8.82 -7.86 -1.75
C VAL A 149 7.55 -8.45 -2.33
N TYR A 150 6.41 -7.99 -1.83
CA TYR A 150 5.07 -8.37 -2.25
C TYR A 150 4.44 -7.19 -2.98
N LYS A 151 3.98 -7.41 -4.19
CA LYS A 151 3.30 -6.39 -4.97
C LYS A 151 1.89 -6.19 -4.44
N ARG A 152 1.46 -4.94 -4.35
CA ARG A 152 0.05 -4.67 -4.17
C ARG A 152 -0.72 -5.16 -5.39
N PRO A 153 -1.85 -5.89 -5.23
CA PRO A 153 -2.63 -6.34 -6.36
C PRO A 153 -2.94 -5.17 -7.31
N HIS A 154 -2.96 -5.50 -8.60
CA HIS A 154 -3.20 -4.56 -9.70
C HIS A 154 -2.13 -3.46 -9.90
N VAL A 155 -0.99 -3.46 -9.20
CA VAL A 155 0.06 -2.43 -9.38
C VAL A 155 0.55 -2.31 -10.83
N ASP A 156 0.70 -3.42 -11.56
CA ASP A 156 1.13 -3.37 -12.97
C ASP A 156 0.10 -2.71 -13.87
N VAL A 157 -1.18 -3.01 -13.64
CA VAL A 157 -2.31 -2.43 -14.37
C VAL A 157 -2.39 -0.94 -14.04
N PHE A 158 -2.27 -0.59 -12.75
CA PHE A 158 -2.24 0.77 -12.27
C PHE A 158 -1.14 1.59 -12.95
N LEU A 159 0.12 1.12 -12.89
CA LEU A 159 1.26 1.82 -13.48
C LEU A 159 1.15 1.91 -15.02
N LYS A 160 0.65 0.87 -15.69
CA LYS A 160 0.40 0.88 -17.14
C LYS A 160 -0.57 2.00 -17.56
N PHE A 161 -1.62 2.25 -16.78
CA PHE A 161 -2.60 3.30 -17.10
C PHE A 161 -2.14 4.67 -16.61
N ALA A 162 -1.68 4.77 -15.36
CA ALA A 162 -1.22 6.02 -14.78
C ALA A 162 -0.07 6.64 -15.58
N SER A 163 0.89 5.84 -16.06
CA SER A 163 2.01 6.32 -16.90
C SER A 163 1.59 6.84 -18.27
N LYS A 164 0.40 6.47 -18.78
CA LYS A 164 -0.15 7.07 -20.01
C LYS A 164 -0.74 8.45 -19.74
N TRP A 165 -1.17 8.71 -18.51
CA TRP A 165 -1.95 9.90 -18.16
C TRP A 165 -1.13 10.98 -17.46
N TYR A 166 -0.09 10.57 -16.71
CA TYR A 166 0.68 11.42 -15.82
C TYR A 166 2.18 11.22 -16.00
N ASP A 167 2.95 12.26 -15.69
CA ASP A 167 4.37 12.09 -15.42
C ASP A 167 4.51 11.47 -14.03
N LEU A 168 4.97 10.22 -13.99
CA LEU A 168 5.09 9.46 -12.75
C LEU A 168 6.42 9.74 -12.07
N VAL A 169 6.33 10.02 -10.78
CA VAL A 169 7.48 10.26 -9.91
C VAL A 169 7.35 9.34 -8.70
N ILE A 170 8.41 8.61 -8.38
CA ILE A 170 8.48 7.92 -7.08
C ILE A 170 9.02 8.92 -6.06
N PHE A 171 8.35 9.05 -4.93
CA PHE A 171 8.88 9.75 -3.76
C PHE A 171 8.62 8.90 -2.54
N THR A 172 9.64 8.19 -2.08
CA THR A 172 9.57 7.28 -0.93
C THR A 172 10.40 7.80 0.24
N ALA A 173 9.94 7.50 1.45
CA ALA A 173 10.72 7.65 2.65
C ALA A 173 11.70 6.48 2.85
N SER A 174 12.00 5.63 1.87
CA SER A 174 12.99 4.54 1.99
C SER A 174 14.38 4.92 1.47
N LEU A 175 15.40 4.16 1.87
CA LEU A 175 16.77 4.35 1.38
C LEU A 175 16.85 3.99 -0.10
N GLU A 176 17.66 4.76 -0.84
CA GLU A 176 17.84 4.59 -2.28
C GLU A 176 18.32 3.20 -2.68
N VAL A 177 19.27 2.61 -1.95
CA VAL A 177 19.86 1.29 -2.25
C VAL A 177 18.83 0.15 -2.32
N TYR A 178 17.72 0.28 -1.59
CA TYR A 178 16.61 -0.67 -1.62
C TYR A 178 15.55 -0.21 -2.62
N ALA A 179 15.08 1.04 -2.48
CA ALA A 179 13.95 1.54 -3.26
C ALA A 179 14.24 1.57 -4.76
N ALA A 180 15.47 1.90 -5.17
CA ALA A 180 15.85 1.90 -6.58
C ALA A 180 15.67 0.51 -7.21
N GLN A 181 16.06 -0.56 -6.50
CA GLN A 181 15.92 -1.94 -6.99
C GLN A 181 14.45 -2.33 -7.14
N VAL A 182 13.60 -2.01 -6.17
CA VAL A 182 12.15 -2.28 -6.25
C VAL A 182 11.54 -1.53 -7.44
N VAL A 183 11.87 -0.25 -7.59
CA VAL A 183 11.35 0.57 -8.68
C VAL A 183 11.81 0.04 -10.04
N ASP A 184 13.04 -0.45 -10.17
CA ASP A 184 13.53 -1.08 -11.40
C ASP A 184 12.75 -2.36 -11.74
N ARG A 185 12.42 -3.18 -10.73
CA ARG A 185 11.58 -4.38 -10.92
C ARG A 185 10.15 -4.03 -11.32
N LEU A 186 9.56 -2.98 -10.75
CA LEU A 186 8.21 -2.50 -11.10
C LEU A 186 8.19 -1.88 -12.49
N ASP A 187 9.17 -1.04 -12.83
CA ASP A 187 9.26 -0.40 -14.15
C ASP A 187 9.55 -1.44 -15.25
N ASN A 188 10.42 -2.40 -14.96
CA ASN A 188 10.84 -3.48 -15.86
C ASN A 188 11.31 -2.96 -17.24
N GLY A 189 12.06 -1.87 -17.25
CA GLY A 189 12.62 -1.26 -18.47
C GLY A 189 11.60 -0.57 -19.37
N ARG A 190 10.38 -0.32 -18.89
CA ARG A 190 9.31 0.33 -19.67
C ARG A 190 9.46 1.86 -19.70
N GLY A 191 10.28 2.45 -18.81
CA GLY A 191 10.50 3.89 -18.75
C GLY A 191 9.27 4.67 -18.29
N MET A 192 8.40 4.03 -17.48
CA MET A 192 7.16 4.62 -16.98
C MET A 192 7.42 5.67 -15.88
N ILE A 193 8.53 5.57 -15.16
CA ILE A 193 8.87 6.40 -14.00
C ILE A 193 10.02 7.35 -14.37
N GLN A 194 9.74 8.66 -14.43
CA GLN A 194 10.69 9.65 -14.96
C GLN A 194 11.67 10.17 -13.91
N LYS A 195 11.24 10.25 -12.65
CA LYS A 195 12.05 10.77 -11.54
C LYS A 195 11.82 9.94 -10.28
N ARG A 196 12.85 9.90 -9.42
CA ARG A 196 12.84 9.14 -8.17
C ARG A 196 13.44 9.98 -7.05
N TYR A 197 12.75 10.07 -5.93
CA TYR A 197 13.14 10.78 -4.73
C TYR A 197 13.06 9.80 -3.56
N TYR A 198 14.12 9.74 -2.78
CA TYR A 198 14.30 8.82 -1.65
C TYR A 198 14.43 9.56 -0.32
N ARG A 199 14.73 8.82 0.76
CA ARG A 199 14.93 9.33 2.14
C ARG A 199 15.70 10.65 2.20
N GLN A 200 16.83 10.77 1.51
CA GLN A 200 17.69 11.97 1.56
C GLN A 200 17.06 13.24 0.99
N HIS A 201 15.95 13.11 0.24
CA HIS A 201 15.20 14.23 -0.32
C HIS A 201 14.00 14.62 0.54
N CYS A 202 13.66 13.85 1.57
CA CYS A 202 12.57 14.18 2.47
C CYS A 202 12.96 15.36 3.37
N SER A 203 11.97 16.16 3.75
CA SER A 203 12.14 17.17 4.79
C SER A 203 12.09 16.52 6.17
N SER A 204 13.10 16.80 6.98
CA SER A 204 13.21 16.34 8.37
C SER A 204 13.25 17.51 9.36
N THR A 205 12.70 18.67 8.98
CA THR A 205 12.66 19.88 9.82
C THR A 205 11.82 19.68 11.09
N THR A 206 11.07 18.59 11.18
CA THR A 206 10.32 18.15 12.36
C THR A 206 10.69 16.69 12.71
N SER A 207 10.25 16.19 13.86
CA SER A 207 10.38 14.77 14.26
C SER A 207 9.71 13.77 13.29
N MET A 208 8.94 14.26 12.33
CA MET A 208 8.19 13.50 11.32
C MET A 208 8.74 13.80 9.92
N ILE A 209 8.84 12.74 9.11
CA ILE A 209 9.27 12.83 7.71
C ILE A 209 8.12 13.42 6.88
N SER A 210 8.39 14.46 6.10
CA SER A 210 7.48 14.98 5.08
C SER A 210 8.15 15.08 3.70
N LYS A 211 7.33 15.05 2.66
CA LYS A 211 7.73 15.06 1.25
C LYS A 211 7.35 16.42 0.67
N ASP A 212 8.36 17.24 0.40
CA ASP A 212 8.14 18.55 -0.22
C ASP A 212 7.86 18.38 -1.72
N LEU A 213 6.61 18.58 -2.15
CA LEU A 213 6.24 18.40 -3.56
C LEU A 213 6.82 19.49 -4.48
N THR A 214 7.24 20.63 -3.93
CA THR A 214 7.79 21.74 -4.74
C THR A 214 9.13 21.38 -5.38
N VAL A 215 9.88 20.43 -4.79
CA VAL A 215 11.15 19.91 -5.36
C VAL A 215 10.91 19.00 -6.57
N VAL A 216 9.70 18.45 -6.70
CA VAL A 216 9.29 17.61 -7.83
C VAL A 216 8.83 18.48 -9.00
N ASN A 217 7.94 19.42 -8.71
CA ASN A 217 7.36 20.35 -9.68
C ASN A 217 6.83 21.59 -8.91
N PRO A 218 7.19 22.84 -9.26
CA PRO A 218 6.69 24.02 -8.59
C PRO A 218 5.19 24.29 -8.81
N ASP A 219 4.58 23.74 -9.88
CA ASP A 219 3.16 23.92 -10.16
C ASP A 219 2.29 22.92 -9.38
N MET A 220 1.72 23.39 -8.27
CA MET A 220 0.79 22.62 -7.43
C MET A 220 -0.62 22.49 -8.04
N SER A 221 -0.95 23.20 -9.12
CA SER A 221 -2.23 22.98 -9.80
C SER A 221 -2.25 21.66 -10.59
N GLY A 222 -1.07 21.19 -11.02
CA GLY A 222 -0.89 19.96 -11.78
C GLY A 222 -0.16 18.83 -11.05
N THR A 223 0.22 19.01 -9.78
CA THR A 223 1.03 18.04 -9.02
C THR A 223 0.24 17.48 -7.84
N PHE A 224 0.26 16.17 -7.63
CA PHE A 224 -0.40 15.53 -6.50
C PHE A 224 0.25 14.21 -6.14
N ILE A 225 0.05 13.74 -4.90
CA ILE A 225 0.68 12.55 -4.33
C ILE A 225 -0.36 11.50 -3.91
N ILE A 226 -0.06 10.22 -4.13
CA ILE A 226 -0.74 9.08 -3.49
C ILE A 226 0.20 8.49 -2.45
N ASP A 227 -0.26 8.44 -1.20
CA ASP A 227 0.55 8.02 -0.05
C ASP A 227 -0.36 7.57 1.09
N ASN A 228 0.06 6.54 1.83
CA ASN A 228 -0.70 5.98 2.94
C ASN A 228 -0.47 6.73 4.27
N SER A 229 0.56 7.57 4.35
CA SER A 229 0.96 8.28 5.56
C SER A 229 0.59 9.77 5.50
N PRO A 230 -0.40 10.24 6.30
CA PRO A 230 -0.75 11.65 6.36
C PRO A 230 0.40 12.61 6.67
N ASN A 231 1.40 12.13 7.42
CA ASN A 231 2.58 12.94 7.74
C ASN A 231 3.45 13.22 6.52
N ALA A 232 3.49 12.30 5.55
CA ALA A 232 4.30 12.43 4.35
C ALA A 232 3.85 13.63 3.50
N TYR A 233 2.56 13.92 3.44
CA TYR A 233 1.99 15.03 2.66
C TYR A 233 1.38 16.13 3.53
N ARG A 234 1.76 16.22 4.81
CA ARG A 234 1.20 17.20 5.76
C ARG A 234 1.26 18.65 5.29
N ASP A 235 2.28 18.98 4.49
CA ASP A 235 2.54 20.32 3.97
C ASP A 235 1.75 20.57 2.66
N PHE A 236 1.15 19.51 2.09
CA PHE A 236 0.41 19.50 0.82
C PHE A 236 -0.92 18.71 0.90
N PRO A 237 -1.77 18.95 1.92
CA PRO A 237 -2.96 18.13 2.15
C PRO A 237 -3.99 18.21 0.99
N ASP A 238 -4.10 19.37 0.34
CA ASP A 238 -5.00 19.57 -0.80
C ASP A 238 -4.49 18.95 -2.11
N ASN A 239 -3.24 18.46 -2.11
CA ASN A 239 -2.60 17.78 -3.23
C ASN A 239 -2.44 16.28 -2.95
N ALA A 240 -3.05 15.75 -1.90
CA ALA A 240 -2.86 14.36 -1.50
C ALA A 240 -4.09 13.51 -1.79
N ILE A 241 -3.85 12.28 -2.20
CA ILE A 241 -4.78 11.16 -2.23
C ILE A 241 -4.34 10.18 -1.15
N PRO A 242 -5.01 10.18 0.02
CA PRO A 242 -4.81 9.16 1.02
C PRO A 242 -5.17 7.80 0.42
N ILE A 243 -4.36 6.78 0.70
CA ILE A 243 -4.63 5.39 0.33
C ILE A 243 -4.47 4.48 1.54
N LYS A 244 -5.20 3.37 1.58
CA LYS A 244 -5.05 2.36 2.63
C LYS A 244 -3.63 1.77 2.59
N THR A 245 -2.99 1.66 3.75
CA THR A 245 -1.73 0.90 3.96
C THR A 245 -1.87 -0.54 3.47
N PHE A 246 -0.91 -0.99 2.67
CA PHE A 246 -0.81 -2.35 2.16
C PHE A 246 0.28 -3.12 2.90
N ILE A 247 -0.03 -4.30 3.43
CA ILE A 247 0.95 -5.19 4.11
C ILE A 247 0.97 -6.56 3.41
N TYR A 248 -0.16 -7.23 3.31
CA TYR A 248 -0.36 -8.32 2.34
C TYR A 248 -1.85 -8.62 2.32
N ASP A 249 -2.47 -8.46 1.16
CA ASP A 249 -3.89 -8.69 0.96
C ASP A 249 -4.10 -9.00 -0.52
N PRO A 250 -4.26 -10.29 -0.92
CA PRO A 250 -4.42 -10.67 -2.32
C PRO A 250 -5.75 -10.18 -2.92
N ASP A 251 -6.70 -9.77 -2.08
CA ASP A 251 -8.01 -9.26 -2.48
C ASP A 251 -8.07 -7.71 -2.47
N ASP A 252 -6.96 -7.01 -2.18
CA ASP A 252 -6.90 -5.54 -2.20
C ASP A 252 -7.18 -5.00 -3.61
N THR A 253 -8.10 -4.03 -3.72
CA THR A 253 -8.48 -3.42 -5.00
C THR A 253 -8.23 -1.91 -5.04
N GLU A 254 -7.52 -1.35 -4.07
CA GLU A 254 -7.43 0.11 -3.88
C GLU A 254 -6.79 0.81 -5.08
N LEU A 255 -5.69 0.26 -5.63
CA LEU A 255 -5.05 0.80 -6.82
C LEU A 255 -5.96 0.74 -8.05
N LEU A 256 -6.73 -0.34 -8.20
CA LEU A 256 -7.66 -0.51 -9.31
C LEU A 256 -8.82 0.48 -9.20
N ASN A 257 -9.37 0.65 -8.00
CA ASN A 257 -10.48 1.56 -7.70
C ASN A 257 -10.11 3.03 -7.90
N LEU A 258 -8.82 3.38 -7.80
CA LEU A 258 -8.35 4.74 -8.07
C LEU A 258 -8.34 5.10 -9.57
N LEU A 259 -8.26 4.13 -10.49
CA LEU A 259 -8.08 4.42 -11.92
C LEU A 259 -9.19 5.29 -12.54
N PRO A 260 -10.51 5.05 -12.31
CA PRO A 260 -11.55 5.93 -12.85
C PRO A 260 -11.44 7.37 -12.32
N PHE A 261 -11.09 7.52 -11.04
CA PHE A 261 -10.93 8.83 -10.41
C PHE A 261 -9.73 9.58 -10.99
N LEU A 262 -8.60 8.89 -11.16
CA LEU A 262 -7.42 9.43 -11.82
C LEU A 262 -7.73 9.81 -13.27
N ASP A 263 -8.40 8.95 -14.04
CA ASP A 263 -8.78 9.26 -15.42
C ASP A 263 -9.61 10.56 -15.52
N ALA A 264 -10.56 10.76 -14.60
CA ALA A 264 -11.32 12.01 -14.52
C ALA A 264 -10.44 13.22 -14.11
N LEU A 265 -9.50 13.04 -13.18
CA LEU A 265 -8.64 14.10 -12.66
C LEU A 265 -7.70 14.69 -13.74
N ARG A 266 -7.44 13.96 -14.82
CA ARG A 266 -6.69 14.46 -16.00
C ARG A 266 -7.25 15.77 -16.55
N PHE A 267 -8.58 15.94 -16.49
CA PHE A 267 -9.31 17.05 -17.11
C PHE A 267 -9.42 18.32 -16.26
N THR A 268 -8.95 18.29 -15.01
CA THR A 268 -8.99 19.48 -14.14
C THR A 268 -7.93 20.50 -14.57
N LYS A 269 -8.23 21.79 -14.39
CA LYS A 269 -7.19 22.83 -14.50
C LYS A 269 -6.31 22.86 -13.24
N ASP A 270 -6.92 22.67 -12.09
CA ASP A 270 -6.26 22.57 -10.80
C ASP A 270 -6.78 21.33 -10.07
N VAL A 271 -5.91 20.37 -9.76
CA VAL A 271 -6.27 19.14 -9.06
C VAL A 271 -6.88 19.41 -7.69
N ARG A 272 -6.41 20.47 -7.01
CA ARG A 272 -6.87 20.83 -5.66
C ARG A 272 -8.35 21.21 -5.66
N SER A 273 -8.89 21.70 -6.77
CA SER A 273 -10.33 21.99 -6.92
C SER A 273 -11.24 20.76 -6.70
N VAL A 274 -10.68 19.57 -6.85
CA VAL A 274 -11.33 18.29 -6.58
C VAL A 274 -10.83 17.69 -5.27
N LEU A 275 -9.50 17.64 -5.08
CA LEU A 275 -8.88 16.93 -3.95
C LEU A 275 -9.16 17.59 -2.59
N SER A 276 -9.28 18.91 -2.51
CA SER A 276 -9.58 19.63 -1.26
C SER A 276 -11.01 19.43 -0.75
N ARG A 277 -11.88 18.78 -1.54
CA ARG A 277 -13.25 18.46 -1.14
C ARG A 277 -13.34 17.24 -0.24
N ARG A 278 -12.23 16.55 0.01
CA ARG A 278 -12.20 15.44 0.95
C ARG A 278 -12.42 15.99 2.36
N VAL A 279 -13.44 15.46 3.02
CA VAL A 279 -13.70 15.77 4.43
C VAL A 279 -12.56 15.18 5.24
N THR A 280 -11.67 16.02 5.75
CA THR A 280 -10.78 15.64 6.84
C THR A 280 -11.58 15.69 8.12
N SER A 281 -11.78 14.55 8.77
CA SER A 281 -12.37 14.49 10.11
C SER A 281 -11.56 15.42 11.02
N ARG A 282 -12.17 16.52 11.46
CA ARG A 282 -11.61 17.38 12.50
C ARG A 282 -11.80 16.74 13.87
#